data_AF-A0A059KUY8-F1
#
_entry.id   AF-A0A059KUY8-F1
#
_cell.length_a   1.000
_cell.length_b   1.000
_cell.length_c   1.000
_cell.angle_alpha   90.00
_cell.angle_beta   90.00
_cell.angle_gamma   90.00
#
_symmetry.space_group_name_H-M   'P 1'
#
loop_
_entity.id
_entity.type
_entity.pdbx_description
1 polymer ?
#
loop_
_entity_poly.entity_id
_entity_poly.type
_entity_poly.pdbx_seq_one_letter_code
_entity_poly.pdbx_strand_id
1 'polypeptide(L)'
;MTLKSGLIGSLAACSLIMTAQVFAECAPPPLSDDFGLSVCKDWPAYPGLTLTATSQHEANSSFDSSGRDGIYDLSLAVVSGSDLKPLASFHQASAFVSDAFGIEDLQLDTARYTLTPELRAFGVRIRFSGSSRANPMAETWLSLYVKEGNQLRPVLDRLITEAESGEWDTNCAGERYNTVRTVEIGKTSSYGFADLIVKSVATSIIGKGEGEACESRSITAKPVLTTLRYNGKAYVLPQGFKGV
;
A
#
# COMPACT_ATOMS: atom_id res chain seq x y z
N MET A 1 -87.77 -16.72 2.91
CA MET A 1 -86.78 -16.24 1.92
C MET A 1 -86.22 -14.92 2.42
N THR A 2 -85.02 -14.94 2.98
CA THR A 2 -84.13 -13.79 3.24
C THR A 2 -82.79 -14.34 3.73
N LEU A 3 -81.69 -13.78 3.19
CA LEU A 3 -80.30 -14.25 3.27
C LEU A 3 -79.69 -14.29 4.68
N LYS A 4 -78.64 -15.12 4.85
CA LYS A 4 -77.35 -14.62 5.35
C LYS A 4 -76.15 -15.45 4.86
N SER A 5 -75.20 -14.69 4.36
CA SER A 5 -73.91 -15.03 3.77
C SER A 5 -72.82 -15.22 4.83
N GLY A 6 -71.82 -16.05 4.55
CA GLY A 6 -70.56 -16.17 5.30
C GLY A 6 -69.39 -16.36 4.32
N LEU A 7 -68.54 -15.34 4.25
CA LEU A 7 -67.40 -15.18 3.34
C LEU A 7 -66.28 -16.22 3.55
N ILE A 8 -65.67 -16.64 2.44
CA ILE A 8 -64.33 -17.26 2.37
C ILE A 8 -63.32 -16.13 2.16
N GLY A 9 -62.42 -15.93 3.11
CA GLY A 9 -61.27 -15.03 2.97
C GLY A 9 -59.98 -15.84 2.78
N SER A 10 -59.41 -15.84 1.57
CA SER A 10 -58.06 -16.33 1.31
C SER A 10 -57.05 -15.19 1.52
N LEU A 11 -56.15 -15.35 2.48
CA LEU A 11 -54.97 -14.51 2.66
C LEU A 11 -53.85 -14.99 1.72
N ALA A 12 -53.50 -14.17 0.74
CA ALA A 12 -52.27 -14.35 -0.05
C ALA A 12 -51.09 -13.72 0.72
N ALA A 13 -50.21 -14.55 1.27
CA ALA A 13 -48.95 -14.10 1.84
C ALA A 13 -47.91 -13.97 0.71
N CYS A 14 -47.55 -12.74 0.35
CA CYS A 14 -46.40 -12.46 -0.52
C CYS A 14 -45.12 -12.44 0.34
N SER A 15 -44.33 -13.50 0.27
CA SER A 15 -43.00 -13.57 0.87
C SER A 15 -42.01 -12.79 0.00
N LEU A 16 -41.58 -11.61 0.45
CA LEU A 16 -40.45 -10.88 -0.13
C LEU A 16 -39.15 -11.61 0.24
N ILE A 17 -38.61 -12.38 -0.68
CA ILE A 17 -37.25 -12.93 -0.56
C ILE A 17 -36.28 -11.79 -0.86
N MET A 18 -35.66 -11.21 0.17
CA MET A 18 -34.49 -10.37 -0.03
C MET A 18 -33.32 -11.28 -0.41
N THR A 19 -32.98 -11.34 -1.69
CA THR A 19 -31.72 -11.96 -2.12
C THR A 19 -30.58 -11.01 -1.74
N ALA A 20 -29.92 -11.28 -0.62
CA ALA A 20 -28.62 -10.70 -0.35
C ALA A 20 -27.66 -11.19 -1.44
N GLN A 21 -27.29 -10.32 -2.37
CA GLN A 21 -26.25 -10.61 -3.34
C GLN A 21 -24.93 -10.70 -2.56
N VAL A 22 -24.46 -11.93 -2.35
CA VAL A 22 -23.11 -12.19 -1.86
C VAL A 22 -22.18 -11.82 -3.00
N PHE A 23 -21.63 -10.61 -2.99
CA PHE A 23 -20.54 -10.27 -3.89
C PHE A 23 -19.36 -11.20 -3.56
N ALA A 24 -18.72 -11.76 -4.58
CA ALA A 24 -17.51 -12.54 -4.39
C ALA A 24 -16.49 -11.66 -3.66
N GLU A 25 -16.03 -12.13 -2.50
CA GLU A 25 -15.06 -11.44 -1.68
C GLU A 25 -13.74 -11.31 -2.45
N CYS A 26 -13.06 -10.17 -2.29
CA CYS A 26 -11.84 -9.86 -3.01
C CYS A 26 -10.77 -10.94 -2.76
N ALA A 27 -10.44 -11.74 -3.77
CA ALA A 27 -9.43 -12.79 -3.68
C ALA A 27 -8.08 -12.31 -4.24
N PRO A 28 -6.98 -12.40 -3.47
CA PRO A 28 -5.64 -12.15 -3.98
C PRO A 28 -5.32 -13.05 -5.19
N PRO A 29 -4.71 -12.50 -6.27
CA PRO A 29 -4.30 -13.32 -7.41
C PRO A 29 -3.33 -14.45 -7.00
N PRO A 30 -3.38 -15.62 -7.65
CA PRO A 30 -2.42 -16.69 -7.37
C PRO A 30 -1.01 -16.29 -7.78
N LEU A 31 -0.02 -16.81 -7.06
CA LEU A 31 1.41 -16.67 -7.34
C LEU A 31 1.96 -17.98 -7.92
N SER A 32 3.11 -17.94 -8.59
CA SER A 32 3.77 -19.15 -9.10
C SER A 32 4.64 -19.86 -8.06
N ASP A 33 4.91 -19.21 -6.93
CA ASP A 33 5.71 -19.72 -5.82
C ASP A 33 5.27 -19.09 -4.49
N ASP A 34 5.85 -19.56 -3.39
CA ASP A 34 5.54 -19.10 -2.02
C ASP A 34 6.39 -17.89 -1.59
N PHE A 35 7.23 -17.34 -2.48
CA PHE A 35 8.15 -16.25 -2.17
C PHE A 35 7.60 -14.88 -2.56
N GLY A 36 6.62 -14.85 -3.46
CA GLY A 36 5.91 -13.63 -3.80
C GLY A 36 4.91 -13.15 -2.74
N LEU A 37 4.38 -11.95 -2.95
CA LEU A 37 3.29 -11.39 -2.17
C LEU A 37 2.10 -11.08 -3.07
N SER A 38 0.89 -11.29 -2.56
CA SER A 38 -0.35 -11.04 -3.31
C SER A 38 -1.41 -10.44 -2.40
N VAL A 39 -2.04 -9.36 -2.86
CA VAL A 39 -3.09 -8.66 -2.12
C VAL A 39 -4.25 -8.26 -3.02
N CYS A 40 -5.43 -8.21 -2.41
CA CYS A 40 -6.68 -7.75 -3.01
C CYS A 40 -7.34 -6.77 -2.05
N LYS A 41 -7.89 -5.68 -2.58
CA LYS A 41 -8.65 -4.72 -1.77
C LYS A 41 -9.73 -4.03 -2.59
N ASP A 42 -10.93 -3.88 -2.03
CA ASP A 42 -11.96 -3.01 -2.61
C ASP A 42 -11.43 -1.58 -2.77
N TRP A 43 -11.87 -0.89 -3.82
CA TRP A 43 -11.50 0.50 -4.05
C TRP A 43 -12.64 1.44 -3.61
N PRO A 44 -12.60 2.03 -2.40
CA PRO A 44 -13.75 2.78 -1.88
C PRO A 44 -14.08 4.04 -2.67
N ALA A 45 -13.15 4.54 -3.49
CA ALA A 45 -13.38 5.67 -4.38
C ALA A 45 -14.29 5.31 -5.57
N TYR A 46 -14.34 4.04 -5.95
CA TYR A 46 -15.09 3.53 -7.10
C TYR A 46 -15.79 2.21 -6.70
N PRO A 47 -16.97 2.27 -6.06
CA PRO A 47 -17.69 1.09 -5.60
C PRO A 47 -17.92 0.06 -6.72
N GLY A 48 -17.73 -1.22 -6.41
CA GLY A 48 -17.79 -2.32 -7.36
C GLY A 48 -16.47 -2.60 -8.10
N LEU A 49 -15.47 -1.74 -7.94
CA LEU A 49 -14.10 -2.00 -8.40
C LEU A 49 -13.22 -2.49 -7.26
N THR A 50 -12.34 -3.44 -7.57
CA THR A 50 -11.30 -3.90 -6.67
C THR A 50 -9.92 -3.73 -7.30
N LEU A 51 -8.94 -3.59 -6.43
CA LEU A 51 -7.52 -3.47 -6.74
C LEU A 51 -6.86 -4.79 -6.40
N THR A 52 -5.98 -5.25 -7.28
CA THR A 52 -5.07 -6.37 -6.99
C THR A 52 -3.64 -5.94 -7.20
N ALA A 53 -2.73 -6.51 -6.41
CA ALA A 53 -1.30 -6.35 -6.58
C ALA A 53 -0.60 -7.68 -6.32
N THR A 54 0.39 -8.01 -7.15
CA THR A 54 1.34 -9.09 -6.91
C THR A 54 2.76 -8.57 -7.00
N SER A 55 3.62 -9.05 -6.09
CA SER A 55 5.06 -8.98 -6.17
C SER A 55 5.55 -10.40 -6.43
N GLN A 56 5.71 -10.78 -7.70
CA GLN A 56 6.07 -12.14 -8.09
C GLN A 56 7.58 -12.28 -8.15
N HIS A 57 8.13 -13.28 -7.45
CA HIS A 57 9.55 -13.59 -7.53
C HIS A 57 9.93 -14.10 -8.95
N GLU A 58 11.03 -13.59 -9.50
CA GLU A 58 11.56 -14.01 -10.80
C GLU A 58 12.26 -15.37 -10.70
N ALA A 59 11.89 -16.31 -11.58
CA ALA A 59 12.53 -17.60 -11.66
C ALA A 59 14.03 -17.47 -12.01
N ASN A 60 14.89 -18.18 -11.26
CA ASN A 60 16.37 -18.18 -11.40
C ASN A 60 17.11 -16.94 -10.87
N SER A 61 16.48 -16.09 -10.05
CA SER A 61 17.23 -15.10 -9.28
C SER A 61 18.21 -15.85 -8.36
N SER A 62 19.51 -15.51 -8.40
CA SER A 62 20.61 -16.33 -7.85
C SER A 62 20.82 -16.15 -6.34
N PHE A 63 19.77 -15.79 -5.61
CA PHE A 63 19.83 -15.41 -4.19
C PHE A 63 19.35 -16.55 -3.28
N ASP A 64 19.64 -16.50 -1.98
CA ASP A 64 19.67 -17.66 -1.08
C ASP A 64 18.31 -18.37 -0.86
N SER A 65 18.38 -19.57 -0.25
CA SER A 65 17.25 -20.47 0.02
C SER A 65 16.22 -19.99 1.06
N SER A 66 16.37 -18.81 1.66
CA SER A 66 15.44 -18.22 2.63
C SER A 66 14.23 -17.57 1.97
N GLY A 67 14.27 -17.34 0.65
CA GLY A 67 13.11 -16.94 -0.15
C GLY A 67 12.72 -15.46 -0.09
N ARG A 68 13.44 -14.65 0.69
CA ARG A 68 13.21 -13.21 0.80
C ARG A 68 14.17 -12.37 -0.03
N ASP A 69 15.28 -12.96 -0.46
CA ASP A 69 16.24 -12.32 -1.35
C ASP A 69 15.90 -12.72 -2.80
N GLY A 70 16.05 -11.79 -3.73
CA GLY A 70 15.70 -12.02 -5.12
C GLY A 70 15.23 -10.77 -5.86
N ILE A 71 14.81 -11.00 -7.10
CA ILE A 71 14.24 -9.97 -7.96
C ILE A 71 12.75 -10.25 -8.09
N TYR A 72 11.93 -9.21 -8.01
CA TYR A 72 10.48 -9.34 -8.00
C TYR A 72 9.82 -8.40 -9.02
N ASP A 73 8.91 -8.97 -9.80
CA ASP A 73 8.03 -8.27 -10.70
C ASP A 73 6.82 -7.70 -9.97
N LEU A 74 6.40 -6.49 -10.31
CA LEU A 74 5.16 -5.90 -9.83
C LEU A 74 4.07 -6.01 -10.89
N SER A 75 2.93 -6.61 -10.55
CA SER A 75 1.72 -6.55 -11.39
C SER A 75 0.55 -5.97 -10.62
N LEU A 76 -0.18 -5.05 -11.26
CA LEU A 76 -1.34 -4.38 -10.70
C LEU A 76 -2.53 -4.53 -11.64
N ALA A 77 -3.73 -4.66 -11.08
CA ALA A 77 -4.96 -4.59 -11.86
C ALA A 77 -6.09 -3.89 -11.12
N VAL A 78 -6.96 -3.26 -11.91
CA VAL A 78 -8.31 -2.86 -11.49
C VAL A 78 -9.27 -3.85 -12.13
N VAL A 79 -10.07 -4.52 -11.33
CA VAL A 79 -11.07 -5.49 -11.80
C VAL A 79 -12.46 -5.07 -11.35
N SER A 80 -13.48 -5.57 -12.05
CA SER A 80 -14.90 -5.30 -11.75
C SER A 80 -15.62 -6.62 -11.55
N GLY A 81 -16.11 -6.87 -10.33
CA GLY A 81 -16.91 -8.05 -10.01
C GLY A 81 -16.30 -9.39 -10.47
N SER A 82 -17.17 -10.33 -10.87
CA SER A 82 -16.83 -11.70 -11.28
C SER A 82 -16.10 -11.82 -12.62
N ASP A 83 -15.75 -10.71 -13.27
CA ASP A 83 -15.00 -10.75 -14.53
C ASP A 83 -13.51 -10.94 -14.27
N LEU A 84 -12.95 -12.02 -14.81
CA LEU A 84 -11.53 -12.36 -14.74
C LEU A 84 -10.63 -11.42 -15.56
N LYS A 85 -11.20 -10.52 -16.37
CA LYS A 85 -10.43 -9.62 -17.23
C LYS A 85 -10.23 -8.26 -16.55
N PRO A 86 -8.97 -7.81 -16.36
CA PRO A 86 -8.67 -6.48 -15.85
C PRO A 86 -9.31 -5.37 -16.70
N LEU A 87 -9.94 -4.40 -16.03
CA LEU A 87 -10.36 -3.15 -16.63
C LEU A 87 -9.17 -2.24 -16.93
N ALA A 88 -8.13 -2.32 -16.11
CA ALA A 88 -6.84 -1.70 -16.35
C ALA A 88 -5.74 -2.50 -15.65
N SER A 89 -4.54 -2.47 -16.21
CA SER A 89 -3.40 -3.16 -15.61
C SER A 89 -2.10 -2.36 -15.73
N PHE A 90 -1.12 -2.75 -14.92
CA PHE A 90 0.27 -2.34 -15.01
C PHE A 90 1.15 -3.52 -14.66
N HIS A 91 2.29 -3.62 -15.34
CA HIS A 91 3.31 -4.61 -15.03
C HIS A 91 4.68 -3.94 -15.15
N GLN A 92 5.55 -4.23 -14.19
CA GLN A 92 6.93 -3.79 -14.18
C GLN A 92 7.80 -4.99 -13.81
N ALA A 93 8.61 -5.42 -14.77
CA ALA A 93 9.62 -6.42 -14.54
C ALA A 93 10.72 -5.87 -13.61
N SER A 94 11.29 -6.74 -12.77
CA SER A 94 12.38 -6.40 -11.84
C SER A 94 12.09 -5.12 -11.04
N ALA A 95 10.84 -4.97 -10.59
CA ALA A 95 10.38 -3.79 -9.87
C ALA A 95 11.09 -3.60 -8.53
N PHE A 96 11.43 -4.71 -7.88
CA PHE A 96 12.10 -4.72 -6.59
C PHE A 96 13.28 -5.67 -6.62
N VAL A 97 14.39 -5.21 -6.05
CA VAL A 97 15.58 -6.03 -5.80
C VAL A 97 15.75 -6.13 -4.30
N SER A 98 15.79 -7.37 -3.82
CA SER A 98 15.93 -7.71 -2.42
C SER A 98 17.28 -8.41 -2.24
N ASP A 99 18.23 -7.72 -1.62
CA ASP A 99 19.55 -8.23 -1.28
C ASP A 99 19.89 -7.77 0.15
N ALA A 100 20.01 -8.73 1.07
CA ALA A 100 20.15 -8.53 2.53
C ALA A 100 18.97 -7.81 3.24
N PHE A 101 18.12 -7.11 2.49
CA PHE A 101 16.89 -6.44 2.95
C PHE A 101 15.68 -7.04 2.26
N GLY A 102 15.11 -8.05 2.90
CA GLY A 102 13.98 -8.84 2.42
C GLY A 102 12.71 -8.03 2.20
N ILE A 103 11.94 -8.33 1.15
CA ILE A 103 10.54 -7.89 1.10
C ILE A 103 9.78 -8.54 2.26
N GLU A 104 9.15 -7.71 3.08
CA GLU A 104 8.38 -8.14 4.25
C GLU A 104 6.87 -8.06 4.00
N ASP A 105 6.42 -7.05 3.26
CA ASP A 105 4.99 -6.77 3.11
C ASP A 105 4.66 -5.99 1.84
N LEU A 106 3.45 -6.19 1.31
CA LEU A 106 2.86 -5.53 0.15
C LEU A 106 1.42 -5.14 0.50
N GLN A 107 1.08 -3.86 0.36
CA GLN A 107 -0.26 -3.36 0.69
C GLN A 107 -0.82 -2.43 -0.38
N LEU A 108 -2.16 -2.43 -0.47
CA LEU A 108 -2.93 -1.46 -1.25
C LEU A 108 -3.43 -0.31 -0.35
N ASP A 109 -2.96 0.90 -0.64
CA ASP A 109 -3.33 2.13 0.06
C ASP A 109 -4.44 2.87 -0.69
N THR A 110 -5.61 2.96 -0.07
CA THR A 110 -6.81 3.57 -0.67
C THR A 110 -7.17 4.92 -0.04
N ALA A 111 -6.18 5.61 0.56
CA ALA A 111 -6.35 6.95 1.10
C ALA A 111 -6.88 7.95 0.04
N ARG A 112 -7.22 9.15 0.50
CA ARG A 112 -7.88 10.19 -0.33
C ARG A 112 -6.92 10.93 -1.24
N TYR A 113 -6.21 10.20 -2.11
CA TYR A 113 -5.31 10.76 -3.12
C TYR A 113 -6.08 11.33 -4.33
N THR A 114 -6.96 12.31 -4.08
CA THR A 114 -7.69 13.04 -5.13
C THR A 114 -6.73 14.02 -5.80
N LEU A 115 -6.22 13.66 -6.99
CA LEU A 115 -5.20 14.43 -7.70
C LEU A 115 -5.82 15.48 -8.61
N THR A 116 -7.00 15.19 -9.18
CA THR A 116 -7.88 16.16 -9.85
C THR A 116 -9.32 15.94 -9.35
N PRO A 117 -10.28 16.82 -9.67
CA PRO A 117 -11.68 16.60 -9.26
C PRO A 117 -12.27 15.25 -9.74
N GLU A 118 -11.79 14.72 -10.87
CA GLU A 118 -12.26 13.48 -11.48
C GLU A 118 -11.30 12.29 -11.29
N LEU A 119 -10.04 12.55 -10.93
CA LEU A 119 -8.99 11.53 -10.88
C LEU A 119 -8.51 11.28 -9.45
N ARG A 120 -8.75 10.05 -8.98
CA ARG A 120 -8.23 9.57 -7.71
C ARG A 120 -7.21 8.46 -7.93
N ALA A 121 -6.03 8.63 -7.31
CA ALA A 121 -5.02 7.59 -7.27
C ALA A 121 -5.30 6.56 -6.16
N PHE A 122 -4.70 5.39 -6.29
CA PHE A 122 -4.45 4.47 -5.19
C PHE A 122 -2.94 4.29 -5.04
N GLY A 123 -2.52 3.82 -3.86
CA GLY A 123 -1.13 3.56 -3.54
C GLY A 123 -0.82 2.08 -3.46
N VAL A 124 0.44 1.76 -3.77
CA VAL A 124 1.07 0.48 -3.46
C VAL A 124 2.15 0.78 -2.42
N ARG A 125 2.06 0.13 -1.27
CA ARG A 125 3.08 0.18 -0.22
C ARG A 125 3.86 -1.12 -0.23
N ILE A 126 5.18 -1.03 -0.27
CA ILE A 126 6.05 -2.20 -0.13
C ILE A 126 7.02 -1.93 1.02
N ARG A 127 7.19 -2.93 1.88
CA ARG A 127 8.10 -2.86 3.02
C ARG A 127 9.27 -3.81 2.82
N PHE A 128 10.46 -3.30 3.10
CA PHE A 128 11.69 -4.07 3.16
C PHE A 128 12.24 -4.02 4.58
N SER A 129 12.82 -5.13 5.05
CA SER A 129 13.51 -5.16 6.33
C SER A 129 14.69 -6.13 6.37
N GLY A 130 15.74 -5.72 7.08
CA GLY A 130 16.88 -6.55 7.42
C GLY A 130 16.60 -7.40 8.66
N SER A 131 17.32 -8.51 8.79
CA SER A 131 17.18 -9.44 9.93
C SER A 131 18.08 -9.11 11.12
N SER A 132 19.07 -8.23 10.95
CA SER A 132 20.04 -7.91 12.00
C SER A 132 19.42 -7.06 13.10
N ARG A 133 19.40 -7.58 14.32
CA ARG A 133 19.01 -6.80 15.51
C ARG A 133 20.09 -5.80 15.93
N ALA A 134 21.34 -6.11 15.65
CA ALA A 134 22.46 -5.21 15.93
C ALA A 134 22.50 -4.06 14.94
N ASN A 135 22.13 -4.31 13.68
CA ASN A 135 22.11 -3.31 12.62
C ASN A 135 20.72 -3.26 11.98
N PRO A 136 19.68 -2.78 12.70
CA PRO A 136 18.33 -2.74 12.17
C PRO A 136 18.28 -1.80 10.97
N MET A 137 17.55 -2.22 9.94
CA MET A 137 17.27 -1.43 8.75
C MET A 137 15.92 -1.84 8.20
N ALA A 138 15.06 -0.88 7.90
CA ALA A 138 13.80 -1.14 7.21
C ALA A 138 13.34 0.10 6.46
N GLU A 139 12.68 -0.10 5.33
CA GLU A 139 12.03 0.99 4.60
C GLU A 139 10.63 0.59 4.15
N THR A 140 9.74 1.56 4.03
CA THR A 140 8.44 1.37 3.38
C THR A 140 8.26 2.41 2.29
N TRP A 141 8.09 1.95 1.07
CA TRP A 141 7.93 2.81 -0.10
C TRP A 141 6.48 2.92 -0.51
N LEU A 142 6.05 4.11 -0.91
CA LEU A 142 4.74 4.38 -1.48
C LEU A 142 4.91 4.81 -2.94
N SER A 143 4.29 4.05 -3.84
CA SER A 143 4.06 4.46 -5.22
C SER A 143 2.57 4.75 -5.42
N LEU A 144 2.23 5.76 -6.21
CA LEU A 144 0.84 6.11 -6.54
C LEU A 144 0.56 5.84 -8.01
N TYR A 145 -0.61 5.28 -8.30
CA TYR A 145 -1.06 4.93 -9.64
C TYR A 145 -2.43 5.53 -9.92
N VAL A 146 -2.62 5.98 -11.16
CA VAL A 146 -3.90 6.46 -11.68
C VAL A 146 -4.38 5.53 -12.79
N LYS A 147 -5.70 5.33 -12.88
CA LYS A 147 -6.31 4.58 -13.99
C LYS A 147 -6.56 5.54 -15.15
N GLU A 148 -5.97 5.24 -16.31
CA GLU A 148 -6.16 5.98 -17.56
C GLU A 148 -6.59 5.01 -18.66
N GLY A 149 -7.88 5.06 -19.03
CA GLY A 149 -8.45 4.08 -19.95
C GLY A 149 -8.30 2.66 -19.42
N ASN A 150 -7.54 1.83 -20.14
CA ASN A 150 -7.23 0.44 -19.79
C ASN A 150 -5.82 0.24 -19.20
N GLN A 151 -5.14 1.31 -18.80
CA GLN A 151 -3.81 1.24 -18.20
C GLN A 151 -3.79 1.86 -16.80
N LEU A 152 -2.90 1.36 -15.95
CA LEU A 152 -2.53 2.01 -14.71
C LEU A 152 -1.19 2.70 -14.91
N ARG A 153 -1.14 4.01 -14.64
CA ARG A 153 0.05 4.83 -14.84
C ARG A 153 0.63 5.25 -13.50
N PRO A 154 1.93 5.01 -13.23
CA PRO A 154 2.58 5.53 -12.04
C PRO A 154 2.70 7.06 -12.13
N VAL A 155 2.36 7.73 -11.03
CA VAL A 155 2.45 9.18 -10.86
C VAL A 155 3.32 9.58 -9.67
N LEU A 156 3.58 8.68 -8.72
CA LEU A 156 4.59 8.79 -7.67
C LEU A 156 5.35 7.47 -7.65
N ASP A 157 6.67 7.52 -7.65
CA ASP A 157 7.53 6.32 -7.70
C ASP A 157 8.39 6.25 -6.44
N ARG A 158 8.05 5.30 -5.55
CA ARG A 158 8.82 4.87 -4.38
C ARG A 158 9.20 5.98 -3.40
N LEU A 159 8.22 6.78 -2.98
CA LEU A 159 8.41 7.70 -1.85
C LEU A 159 8.65 6.88 -0.57
N ILE A 160 9.80 7.05 0.08
CA ILE A 160 10.08 6.48 1.40
C ILE A 160 9.13 7.10 2.41
N THR A 161 8.12 6.35 2.82
CA THR A 161 7.16 6.75 3.87
C THR A 161 7.64 6.38 5.26
N GLU A 162 8.43 5.32 5.38
CA GLU A 162 9.08 4.95 6.63
C GLU A 162 10.51 4.54 6.33
N ALA A 163 11.45 4.98 7.17
CA ALA A 163 12.83 4.52 7.15
C ALA A 163 13.30 4.33 8.57
N GLU A 164 13.98 3.22 8.81
CA GLU A 164 14.59 2.84 10.06
C GLU A 164 16.03 2.44 9.79
N SER A 165 16.95 2.92 10.61
CA SER A 165 18.34 2.49 10.62
C SER A 165 18.91 2.56 12.04
N GLY A 166 20.01 1.86 12.30
CA GLY A 166 20.70 1.99 13.58
C GLY A 166 21.86 1.01 13.75
N GLU A 167 22.52 1.16 14.89
CA GLU A 167 23.53 0.23 15.39
C GLU A 167 23.31 0.04 16.90
N TRP A 168 23.25 -1.20 17.34
CA TRP A 168 22.91 -1.59 18.70
C TRP A 168 23.76 -2.78 19.14
N ASP A 169 24.14 -2.81 20.40
CA ASP A 169 24.84 -3.93 21.04
C ASP A 169 23.94 -5.15 21.33
N THR A 170 22.66 -5.08 20.89
CA THR A 170 21.55 -6.00 21.18
C THR A 170 21.11 -6.11 22.65
N ASN A 171 21.65 -5.28 23.54
CA ASN A 171 21.37 -5.26 24.97
C ASN A 171 20.85 -3.89 25.43
N CYS A 172 21.65 -2.83 25.29
CA CYS A 172 21.29 -1.46 25.67
C CYS A 172 22.01 -0.36 24.89
N ALA A 173 23.32 -0.44 24.72
CA ALA A 173 24.09 0.64 24.12
C ALA A 173 23.87 0.68 22.60
N GLY A 174 23.52 1.85 22.08
CA GLY A 174 23.35 2.02 20.65
C GLY A 174 22.51 3.22 20.26
N GLU A 175 22.22 3.30 18.98
CA GLU A 175 21.39 4.31 18.38
C GLU A 175 20.45 3.74 17.32
N ARG A 176 19.25 4.32 17.24
CA ARG A 176 18.27 4.04 16.19
C ARG A 176 17.68 5.34 15.68
N TYR A 177 17.51 5.42 14.37
CA TYR A 177 16.94 6.56 13.66
C TYR A 177 15.71 6.08 12.90
N ASN A 178 14.61 6.78 13.09
CA ASN A 178 13.36 6.52 12.40
C ASN A 178 12.88 7.80 11.72
N THR A 179 12.43 7.69 10.47
CA THR A 179 11.71 8.76 9.78
C THR A 179 10.36 8.24 9.33
N VAL A 180 9.30 8.94 9.71
CA VAL A 180 7.93 8.67 9.23
C VAL A 180 7.47 9.84 8.39
N ARG A 181 6.90 9.55 7.22
CA ARG A 181 6.33 10.54 6.30
C ARG A 181 4.87 10.21 6.01
N THR A 182 4.00 11.22 6.18
CA THR A 182 2.60 11.16 5.74
C THR A 182 2.40 12.03 4.51
N VAL A 183 1.47 11.63 3.65
CA VAL A 183 1.14 12.34 2.40
C VAL A 183 -0.27 12.91 2.48
N GLU A 184 -0.39 14.20 2.23
CA GLU A 184 -1.67 14.93 2.20
C GLU A 184 -1.86 15.60 0.83
N ILE A 185 -3.11 15.79 0.42
CA ILE A 185 -3.45 16.58 -0.77
C ILE A 185 -3.35 18.07 -0.43
N GLY A 186 -2.51 18.78 -1.17
CA GLY A 186 -2.31 20.22 -1.07
C GLY A 186 -3.47 21.01 -1.66
N LYS A 187 -3.51 22.30 -1.33
CA LYS A 187 -4.51 23.25 -1.87
C LYS A 187 -4.10 23.87 -3.21
N THR A 188 -2.83 23.74 -3.57
CA THR A 188 -2.26 24.21 -4.84
C THR A 188 -2.16 23.06 -5.82
N SER A 189 -1.98 23.37 -7.09
CA SER A 189 -1.79 22.38 -8.15
C SER A 189 -0.67 22.78 -9.10
N SER A 190 -0.08 21.77 -9.74
CA SER A 190 0.94 21.88 -10.77
C SER A 190 0.54 20.99 -11.94
N TYR A 191 0.52 21.54 -13.15
CA TYR A 191 0.11 20.80 -14.36
C TYR A 191 -1.24 20.08 -14.22
N GLY A 192 -2.20 20.74 -13.54
CA GLY A 192 -3.56 20.22 -13.33
C GLY A 192 -3.71 19.18 -12.22
N PHE A 193 -2.61 18.72 -11.61
CA PHE A 193 -2.61 17.79 -10.48
C PHE A 193 -2.39 18.55 -9.17
N ALA A 194 -3.14 18.21 -8.13
CA ALA A 194 -2.93 18.76 -6.79
C ALA A 194 -1.51 18.46 -6.30
N ASP A 195 -0.84 19.43 -5.69
CA ASP A 195 0.46 19.19 -5.09
C ASP A 195 0.32 18.26 -3.89
N LEU A 196 1.33 17.43 -3.62
CA LEU A 196 1.34 16.58 -2.42
C LEU A 196 2.13 17.26 -1.31
N ILE A 197 1.58 17.30 -0.11
CA ILE A 197 2.27 17.77 1.09
C ILE A 197 2.77 16.56 1.86
N VAL A 198 4.09 16.39 1.88
CA VAL A 198 4.77 15.35 2.64
C VAL A 198 5.19 15.93 3.98
N LYS A 199 4.63 15.40 5.07
CA LYS A 199 5.04 15.75 6.43
C LYS A 199 5.99 14.69 6.96
N SER A 200 7.23 15.07 7.21
CA SER A 200 8.29 14.20 7.74
C SER A 200 8.48 14.45 9.23
N VAL A 201 8.57 13.38 10.02
CA VAL A 201 8.94 13.40 11.43
C VAL A 201 10.08 12.42 11.64
N ALA A 202 11.21 12.92 12.14
CA ALA A 202 12.36 12.12 12.49
C ALA A 202 12.40 11.90 14.00
N THR A 203 12.75 10.69 14.43
CA THR A 203 12.95 10.32 15.83
C THR A 203 14.29 9.61 15.94
N SER A 204 15.12 9.99 16.91
CA SER A 204 16.30 9.23 17.29
C SER A 204 16.14 8.65 18.69
N ILE A 205 16.65 7.44 18.89
CA ILE A 205 16.71 6.75 20.17
C ILE A 205 18.18 6.48 20.45
N ILE A 206 18.65 6.84 21.64
CA ILE A 206 20.01 6.57 22.08
C ILE A 206 19.93 5.80 23.40
N GLY A 207 20.54 4.62 23.43
CA GLY A 207 20.68 3.79 24.63
C GLY A 207 22.10 3.86 25.17
N LYS A 208 22.24 3.87 26.50
CA LYS A 208 23.53 3.86 27.21
C LYS A 208 23.45 3.00 28.47
N GLY A 209 24.56 2.37 28.80
CA GLY A 209 24.66 1.46 29.95
C GLY A 209 24.51 0.00 29.53
N GLU A 210 24.35 -0.88 30.51
CA GLU A 210 24.25 -2.33 30.32
C GLU A 210 23.26 -2.94 31.31
N GLY A 211 22.52 -3.98 30.89
CA GLY A 211 21.61 -4.73 31.76
C GLY A 211 20.57 -3.84 32.44
N GLU A 212 20.42 -3.96 33.76
CA GLU A 212 19.43 -3.20 34.54
C GLU A 212 19.76 -1.70 34.66
N ALA A 213 21.00 -1.28 34.36
CA ALA A 213 21.40 0.12 34.35
C ALA A 213 21.16 0.81 32.99
N CYS A 214 20.41 0.17 32.09
CA CYS A 214 20.13 0.69 30.78
C CYS A 214 19.25 1.94 30.82
N GLU A 215 19.76 3.05 30.30
CA GLU A 215 19.00 4.27 30.10
C GLU A 215 18.80 4.52 28.61
N SER A 216 17.55 4.74 28.19
CA SER A 216 17.23 5.12 26.81
C SER A 216 16.59 6.49 26.76
N ARG A 217 17.00 7.28 25.76
CA ARG A 217 16.44 8.59 25.47
C ARG A 217 15.92 8.63 24.05
N SER A 218 14.67 9.04 23.90
CA SER A 218 14.07 9.32 22.59
C SER A 218 13.98 10.84 22.35
N ILE A 219 14.32 11.26 21.14
CA ILE A 219 14.28 12.65 20.69
C ILE A 219 13.47 12.69 19.39
N THR A 220 12.33 13.36 19.42
CA THR A 220 11.50 13.59 18.22
C THR A 220 11.75 15.00 17.68
N ALA A 221 12.13 15.10 16.42
CA ALA A 221 12.31 16.36 15.73
C ALA A 221 10.96 17.03 15.43
N LYS A 222 10.98 18.35 15.23
CA LYS A 222 9.80 19.07 14.74
C LYS A 222 9.44 18.58 13.33
N PRO A 223 8.14 18.48 12.99
CA PRO A 223 7.74 18.07 11.65
C PRO A 223 8.25 19.04 10.58
N VAL A 224 8.71 18.49 9.45
CA VAL A 224 9.13 19.24 8.26
C VAL A 224 8.13 18.97 7.14
N LEU A 225 7.61 20.03 6.54
CA LEU A 225 6.70 19.94 5.39
C LEU A 225 7.48 20.12 4.09
N THR A 226 7.27 19.21 3.15
CA THR A 226 7.84 19.26 1.80
C THR A 226 6.70 19.19 0.79
N THR A 227 6.66 20.10 -0.17
CA THR A 227 5.67 20.06 -1.25
C THR A 227 6.26 19.34 -2.46
N LEU A 228 5.65 18.23 -2.87
CA LEU A 228 5.96 17.55 -4.13
C LEU A 228 5.08 18.13 -5.23
N ARG A 229 5.73 18.63 -6.28
CA ARG A 229 5.07 19.21 -7.46
C ARG A 229 5.02 18.17 -8.56
N TYR A 230 3.85 18.03 -9.19
CA TYR A 230 3.71 17.22 -10.40
C TYR A 230 4.36 17.94 -11.58
N ASN A 231 5.16 17.26 -12.39
CA ASN A 231 5.90 17.86 -13.51
C ASN A 231 5.24 17.65 -14.89
N GLY A 232 3.97 17.23 -14.90
CA GLY A 232 3.26 16.81 -16.11
C GLY A 232 3.33 15.29 -16.37
N LYS A 233 4.26 14.58 -15.73
CA LYS A 233 4.41 13.11 -15.83
C LYS A 233 4.32 12.40 -14.48
N ALA A 234 5.05 12.90 -13.48
CA ALA A 234 5.12 12.33 -12.14
C ALA A 234 5.44 13.41 -11.08
N TYR A 235 5.20 13.11 -9.81
CA TYR A 235 5.69 13.89 -8.69
C TYR A 235 7.19 13.73 -8.56
N VAL A 236 7.91 14.85 -8.47
CA VAL A 236 9.37 14.86 -8.34
C VAL A 236 9.74 14.71 -6.87
N LEU A 237 10.52 13.67 -6.55
CA LEU A 237 11.04 13.43 -5.21
C LEU A 237 12.35 14.20 -4.98
N PRO A 238 12.51 14.87 -3.83
CA PRO A 238 13.80 15.37 -3.40
C PRO A 238 14.81 14.25 -3.17
N GLN A 239 16.09 14.62 -3.10
CA GLN A 239 17.14 13.69 -2.69
C GLN A 239 16.83 13.10 -1.30
N GLY A 240 17.02 11.79 -1.13
CA GLY A 240 16.76 11.08 0.13
C GLY A 240 15.29 10.77 0.42
N PHE A 241 14.39 10.99 -0.53
CA PHE A 241 12.97 10.63 -0.43
C PHE A 241 12.60 9.41 -1.26
N LYS A 242 13.48 8.95 -2.15
CA LYS A 242 13.19 7.85 -3.06
C LYS A 242 13.90 6.57 -2.62
N GLY A 243 13.14 5.48 -2.55
CA GLY A 243 13.68 4.13 -2.33
C GLY A 243 14.55 3.68 -3.51
N VAL A 244 15.57 2.88 -3.21
CA VAL A 244 16.58 2.43 -4.20
C VAL A 244 15.97 1.47 -5.20
#